data_AF-A0A7K4LIZ3-F1
#
_entry.id   AF-A0A7K4LIZ3-F1
#
_cell.length_a   1.000
_cell.length_b   1.000
_cell.length_c   1.000
_cell.angle_alpha   90.00
_cell.angle_beta   90.00
_cell.angle_gamma   90.00
#
_symmetry.space_group_name_H-M   'P 1'
#
loop_
_entity.id
_entity.type
_entity.pdbx_description
1 polymer ?
#
loop_
_entity_poly.entity_id
_entity_poly.type
_entity_poly.pdbx_seq_one_letter_code
_entity_poly.pdbx_strand_id
1 'polypeptide(L)'
;SRWTEEELSLINSWAFQGERVIHGNPSGVDNAVGTWGGALRYQSGKITSLKRVPTLRILLTNTKVPRSTKVLVAGVKEKILKFPAIMNPVLDSINAISQECQSVLEAMPGNPSPEYYPVLE
;
A
#
# COMPACT_ATOMS: atom_id res chain seq x y z
N SER A 1 -25.60 -10.05 -3.35
CA SER A 1 -24.88 -10.76 -4.43
C SER A 1 -23.46 -10.22 -4.47
N ARG A 2 -22.44 -11.07 -4.39
CA ARG A 2 -21.03 -10.67 -4.59
C ARG A 2 -20.69 -10.88 -6.06
N TRP A 3 -19.96 -9.94 -6.66
CA TRP A 3 -19.37 -10.10 -7.99
C TRP A 3 -18.42 -11.30 -8.04
N THR A 4 -18.30 -11.95 -9.20
CA THR A 4 -17.31 -13.01 -9.43
C THR A 4 -15.91 -12.42 -9.61
N GLU A 5 -14.87 -13.26 -9.58
CA GLU A 5 -13.49 -12.80 -9.81
C GLU A 5 -13.30 -12.24 -11.22
N GLU A 6 -13.97 -12.82 -12.22
CA GLU A 6 -13.95 -12.33 -13.60
C GLU A 6 -14.61 -10.94 -13.70
N GLU A 7 -15.71 -10.73 -13.00
CA GLU A 7 -16.41 -9.44 -12.92
C GLU A 7 -15.55 -8.39 -12.19
N LEU A 8 -14.90 -8.75 -11.07
CA LEU A 8 -14.00 -7.86 -10.35
C LEU A 8 -12.78 -7.48 -11.20
N SER A 9 -12.19 -8.44 -11.92
CA SER A 9 -11.10 -8.14 -12.86
C SER A 9 -11.52 -7.14 -13.94
N LEU A 10 -12.75 -7.29 -14.47
CA LEU A 10 -13.30 -6.36 -15.45
C LEU A 10 -13.54 -4.96 -14.84
N ILE A 11 -14.09 -4.90 -13.63
CA ILE A 11 -14.29 -3.64 -12.88
C ILE A 11 -12.94 -2.94 -12.68
N ASN A 12 -11.92 -3.64 -12.19
CA ASN A 12 -10.59 -3.08 -11.98
C ASN A 12 -9.96 -2.58 -13.28
N SER A 13 -10.15 -3.32 -14.39
CA SER A 13 -9.63 -2.96 -15.71
C SER A 13 -10.26 -1.65 -16.22
N TRP A 14 -11.56 -1.46 -16.03
CA TRP A 14 -12.24 -0.22 -16.37
C TRP A 14 -11.86 0.94 -15.44
N ALA A 15 -11.80 0.69 -14.14
CA ALA A 15 -11.34 1.68 -13.16
C ALA A 15 -9.91 2.15 -13.47
N PHE A 16 -9.02 1.24 -13.89
CA PHE A 16 -7.66 1.58 -14.33
C PHE A 16 -7.65 2.53 -15.53
N GLN A 17 -8.55 2.35 -16.51
CA GLN A 17 -8.63 3.29 -17.63
C GLN A 17 -9.07 4.68 -17.17
N GLY A 18 -10.01 4.76 -16.23
CA GLY A 18 -10.41 6.05 -15.62
C GLY A 18 -9.24 6.75 -14.92
N GLU A 19 -8.49 6.00 -14.11
CA GLU A 19 -7.26 6.49 -13.44
C GLU A 19 -6.24 7.01 -14.46
N ARG A 20 -6.04 6.33 -15.60
CA ARG A 20 -5.12 6.78 -16.65
C ARG A 20 -5.54 8.10 -17.28
N VAL A 21 -6.84 8.33 -17.46
CA VAL A 21 -7.35 9.60 -18.02
C VAL A 21 -7.08 10.77 -17.06
N ILE A 22 -7.26 10.56 -15.76
CA ILE A 22 -7.16 11.63 -14.74
C ILE A 22 -5.70 11.85 -14.32
N HIS A 23 -4.94 10.77 -14.13
CA HIS A 23 -3.62 10.77 -13.50
C HIS A 23 -2.46 10.46 -14.46
N GLY A 24 -2.74 10.12 -15.72
CA GLY A 24 -1.75 9.86 -16.76
C GLY A 24 -1.13 8.46 -16.66
N ASN A 25 -0.15 8.29 -15.77
CA ASN A 25 0.57 7.01 -15.58
C ASN A 25 0.37 6.43 -14.16
N PRO A 26 -0.86 6.04 -13.79
CA PRO A 26 -1.16 5.42 -12.50
C PRO A 26 -0.48 4.06 -12.36
N SER A 27 -0.17 3.67 -11.12
CA SER A 27 0.47 2.38 -10.79
C SER A 27 -0.49 1.19 -10.83
N GLY A 28 -1.80 1.44 -10.77
CA GLY A 28 -2.82 0.41 -10.66
C GLY A 28 -3.15 0.00 -9.22
N VAL A 29 -2.52 0.62 -8.21
CA VAL A 29 -2.73 0.25 -6.80
C VAL A 29 -4.08 0.76 -6.29
N ASP A 30 -4.43 2.01 -6.56
CA ASP A 30 -5.62 2.65 -5.98
C ASP A 30 -6.93 1.99 -6.46
N ASN A 31 -7.05 1.75 -7.76
CA ASN A 31 -8.17 1.02 -8.35
C ASN A 31 -8.21 -0.45 -7.92
N ALA A 32 -7.06 -1.10 -7.71
CA ALA A 32 -7.01 -2.46 -7.20
C ALA A 32 -7.54 -2.53 -5.76
N VAL A 33 -7.10 -1.63 -4.88
CA VAL A 33 -7.62 -1.56 -3.50
C VAL A 33 -9.12 -1.26 -3.51
N GLY A 34 -9.57 -0.34 -4.37
CA GLY A 34 -10.98 -0.01 -4.52
C GLY A 34 -11.85 -1.17 -5.02
N THR A 35 -11.27 -2.09 -5.79
CA THR A 35 -12.01 -3.23 -6.37
C THR A 35 -12.07 -4.44 -5.44
N TRP A 36 -10.92 -4.89 -4.94
CA TRP A 36 -10.83 -6.13 -4.15
C TRP A 36 -10.92 -5.90 -2.64
N GLY A 37 -10.66 -4.68 -2.17
CA GLY A 37 -10.54 -4.38 -0.74
C GLY A 37 -9.38 -5.13 -0.07
N GLY A 38 -9.42 -5.20 1.26
CA GLY A 38 -8.37 -5.85 2.04
C GLY A 38 -7.03 -5.10 1.98
N ALA A 39 -5.92 -5.85 1.95
CA ALA A 39 -4.59 -5.30 1.79
C ALA A 39 -3.89 -5.90 0.56
N LEU A 40 -3.07 -5.08 -0.09
CA LEU A 40 -2.30 -5.45 -1.26
C LEU A 40 -0.81 -5.23 -0.99
N ARG A 41 0.02 -6.15 -1.48
CA ARG A 41 1.46 -5.95 -1.63
C ARG A 41 1.73 -5.43 -3.03
N TYR A 42 2.45 -4.31 -3.10
CA TYR A 42 2.98 -3.75 -4.34
C TYR A 42 4.51 -3.83 -4.33
N GLN A 43 5.09 -4.46 -5.36
CA GLN A 43 6.52 -4.52 -5.53
C GLN A 43 6.89 -4.48 -7.01
N SER A 44 7.65 -3.45 -7.41
CA SER A 44 8.19 -3.31 -8.77
C SER A 44 7.16 -3.51 -9.88
N GLY A 45 5.97 -2.93 -9.73
CA GLY A 45 4.87 -3.04 -10.71
C GLY A 45 3.96 -4.26 -10.52
N LYS A 46 4.30 -5.21 -9.64
CA LYS A 46 3.46 -6.36 -9.33
C LYS A 46 2.57 -6.08 -8.13
N ILE A 47 1.27 -6.31 -8.29
CA ILE A 47 0.26 -6.23 -7.22
C ILE A 47 -0.17 -7.65 -6.86
N THR A 48 -0.18 -7.97 -5.57
CA THR A 48 -0.68 -9.25 -5.05
C THR A 48 -1.50 -9.00 -3.79
N SER A 49 -2.71 -9.55 -3.72
CA SER A 49 -3.56 -9.45 -2.54
C SER A 49 -3.04 -10.33 -1.40
N LEU A 50 -3.11 -9.82 -0.17
CA LEU A 50 -2.89 -10.64 1.03
C LEU A 50 -4.11 -11.53 1.24
N LYS A 51 -3.88 -12.82 1.54
CA LYS A 51 -4.96 -13.81 1.70
C LYS A 51 -5.86 -13.52 2.88
N ARG A 52 -5.30 -12.91 3.92
CA ARG A 52 -5.98 -12.59 5.17
C ARG A 52 -5.39 -11.30 5.72
N VAL A 53 -6.27 -10.45 6.22
CA VAL A 53 -5.92 -9.26 7.00
C VAL A 53 -6.91 -9.19 8.15
N PRO A 54 -6.45 -9.02 9.40
CA PRO A 54 -7.34 -8.82 10.53
C PRO A 54 -8.13 -7.52 10.40
N THR A 55 -9.24 -7.42 11.14
CA THR A 55 -9.94 -6.13 11.29
C THR A 55 -9.11 -5.21 12.18
N LEU A 56 -8.57 -4.14 11.59
CA LEU A 56 -7.76 -3.14 12.29
C LEU A 56 -8.60 -1.89 12.58
N ARG A 57 -8.51 -1.37 13.80
CA ARG A 57 -9.08 -0.06 14.15
C ARG A 57 -8.02 1.00 13.94
N ILE A 58 -8.32 1.99 13.09
CA ILE A 58 -7.41 3.09 12.77
C ILE A 58 -8.08 4.45 13.03
N LEU A 59 -7.27 5.46 13.33
CA LEU A 59 -7.71 6.86 13.39
C LEU A 59 -7.14 7.61 12.18
N LEU A 60 -8.02 7.98 11.24
CA LEU A 60 -7.62 8.80 10.10
C LEU A 60 -7.51 10.27 10.52
N THR A 61 -6.29 10.81 10.51
CA THR A 61 -6.02 12.22 10.85
C THR A 61 -5.53 12.99 9.63
N ASN A 62 -6.23 14.08 9.27
CA ASN A 62 -5.80 15.01 8.22
C ASN A 62 -5.25 16.29 8.87
N THR A 63 -3.94 16.54 8.74
CA THR A 63 -3.27 17.72 9.29
C THR A 63 -3.69 19.03 8.64
N LYS A 64 -4.34 18.98 7.46
CA LYS A 64 -4.73 20.13 6.61
C LYS A 64 -3.55 20.99 6.13
N VAL A 65 -2.32 20.51 6.25
CA VAL A 65 -1.13 21.18 5.71
C VAL A 65 -0.97 20.81 4.22
N PRO A 66 -0.94 21.79 3.30
CA PRO A 66 -0.76 21.50 1.87
C PRO A 66 0.64 20.95 1.58
N ARG A 67 0.74 20.06 0.60
CA ARG A 67 2.02 19.43 0.18
C ARG A 67 2.02 19.13 -1.32
N SER A 68 3.22 19.09 -1.91
CA SER A 68 3.42 18.66 -3.29
C SER A 68 4.11 17.30 -3.34
N THR A 69 3.37 16.27 -3.76
CA THR A 69 3.89 14.90 -3.92
C THR A 69 5.12 14.88 -4.84
N LYS A 70 5.08 15.63 -5.94
CA LYS A 70 6.20 15.72 -6.90
C LYS A 70 7.47 16.25 -6.24
N VAL A 71 7.38 17.30 -5.43
CA VAL A 71 8.53 17.91 -4.75
C VAL A 71 9.11 16.95 -3.70
N LEU A 72 8.25 16.30 -2.91
CA LEU A 72 8.70 15.34 -1.89
C LEU A 72 9.44 14.15 -2.52
N VAL A 73 8.88 13.56 -3.59
CA VAL A 73 9.49 12.45 -4.32
C VAL A 73 10.83 12.86 -4.96
N ALA A 74 10.89 14.05 -5.56
CA ALA A 74 12.14 14.59 -6.11
C ALA A 74 13.21 14.75 -5.02
N GLY A 75 12.85 15.29 -3.85
CA GLY A 75 13.78 15.45 -2.73
C GLY A 75 14.31 14.12 -2.18
N VAL A 76 13.50 13.05 -2.16
CA VAL A 76 13.98 11.70 -1.81
C VAL A 76 14.98 11.19 -2.85
N LYS A 77 14.67 11.34 -4.15
CA LYS A 77 15.57 10.96 -5.24
C LYS A 77 16.92 11.68 -5.14
N GLU A 78 16.92 12.98 -4.89
CA GLU A 78 18.14 13.77 -4.69
C GLU A 78 18.96 13.28 -3.50
N LYS A 79 18.32 12.97 -2.36
CA LYS A 79 18.99 12.42 -1.18
C LYS A 79 19.64 11.07 -1.45
N ILE A 80 18.97 10.18 -2.20
CA ILE A 80 19.53 8.88 -2.59
C ILE A 80 20.79 9.07 -3.43
N LEU A 81 20.75 9.96 -4.42
CA LEU A 81 21.90 10.25 -5.28
C LEU A 81 23.05 10.91 -4.52
N LYS A 82 22.74 11.79 -3.56
CA LYS A 82 23.74 12.52 -2.76
C LYS A 82 24.40 11.65 -1.69
N PHE A 83 23.65 10.73 -1.08
CA PHE A 83 24.10 9.92 0.05
C PHE A 83 23.73 8.43 -0.10
N PRO A 84 24.19 7.74 -1.16
CA PRO A 84 23.73 6.38 -1.46
C PRO A 84 24.09 5.38 -0.34
N ALA A 85 25.27 5.51 0.26
CA ALA A 85 25.72 4.64 1.35
C ALA A 85 24.87 4.78 2.64
N ILE A 86 24.13 5.88 2.79
CA ILE A 86 23.23 6.11 3.94
C ILE A 86 21.79 5.76 3.55
N MET A 87 21.35 6.22 2.38
CA MET A 87 19.95 6.07 1.96
C MET A 87 19.59 4.64 1.58
N ASN A 88 20.51 3.87 1.00
CA ASN A 88 20.22 2.48 0.63
C ASN A 88 19.88 1.62 1.86
N PRO A 89 20.69 1.60 2.94
CA PRO A 89 20.31 0.91 4.18
C PRO A 89 18.96 1.37 4.77
N VAL A 90 18.64 2.68 4.68
CA VAL A 90 17.35 3.20 5.14
C VAL A 90 16.19 2.63 4.31
N LEU A 91 16.33 2.58 2.99
CA LEU A 91 15.32 2.00 2.10
C LEU A 91 15.17 0.48 2.31
N ASP A 92 16.28 -0.21 2.55
CA ASP A 92 16.28 -1.65 2.87
C ASP A 92 15.54 -1.90 4.20
N SER A 93 15.76 -1.05 5.20
CA SER A 93 15.03 -1.11 6.47
C SER A 93 13.52 -0.89 6.28
N ILE A 94 13.10 0.06 5.43
CA ILE A 94 11.68 0.30 5.12
C ILE A 94 11.06 -0.93 4.43
N ASN A 95 11.79 -1.55 3.51
CA ASN A 95 11.36 -2.80 2.89
C ASN A 95 11.22 -3.93 3.92
N ALA A 96 12.18 -4.08 4.84
CA ALA A 96 12.10 -5.08 5.91
C ALA A 96 10.87 -4.88 6.82
N ILE A 97 10.54 -3.64 7.19
CA ILE A 97 9.32 -3.32 7.96
C ILE A 97 8.06 -3.77 7.21
N SER A 98 8.02 -3.56 5.88
CA SER A 98 6.86 -3.94 5.07
C SER A 98 6.69 -5.46 4.99
N GLN A 99 7.80 -6.21 4.94
CA GLN A 99 7.80 -7.68 4.94
C GLN A 99 7.40 -8.25 6.29
N GLU A 100 7.87 -7.65 7.39
CA GLU A 100 7.48 -8.03 8.74
C GLU A 100 5.98 -7.77 8.96
N CYS A 101 5.50 -6.58 8.58
CA CYS A 101 4.09 -6.23 8.65
C CYS A 101 3.21 -7.23 7.88
N GLN A 102 3.59 -7.61 6.65
CA GLN A 102 2.88 -8.65 5.90
C GLN A 102 2.81 -9.96 6.69
N SER A 103 3.95 -10.42 7.22
CA SER A 103 4.05 -11.70 7.94
C SER A 103 3.19 -11.71 9.20
N VAL A 104 3.24 -10.61 9.98
CA VAL A 104 2.41 -10.42 11.18
C VAL A 104 0.93 -10.40 10.84
N LEU A 105 0.51 -9.61 9.84
CA LEU A 105 -0.90 -9.50 9.46
C LEU A 105 -1.48 -10.83 8.96
N GLU A 106 -0.70 -11.62 8.21
CA GLU A 106 -1.12 -12.93 7.74
C GLU A 106 -1.23 -13.98 8.87
N ALA A 107 -0.39 -13.84 9.91
CA ALA A 107 -0.41 -14.72 11.09
C ALA A 107 -1.51 -14.36 12.11
N MET A 108 -1.99 -13.10 12.12
CA MET A 108 -3.02 -12.66 13.06
C MET A 108 -4.38 -13.33 12.83
N PRO A 109 -5.15 -13.59 13.92
CA PRO A 109 -6.53 -14.04 13.80
C PRO A 109 -7.41 -12.94 13.22
N GLY A 110 -8.50 -13.30 12.52
CA GLY A 110 -9.35 -12.32 11.81
C GLY A 110 -9.98 -11.24 12.69
N ASN A 111 -10.24 -11.56 13.96
CA ASN A 111 -10.66 -10.63 15.00
C ASN A 111 -9.61 -10.61 16.12
N PRO A 112 -8.53 -9.81 15.97
CA PRO A 112 -7.50 -9.75 16.99
C PRO A 112 -8.04 -9.08 18.26
N SER A 113 -7.80 -9.70 19.41
CA SER A 113 -8.01 -9.05 20.71
C SER A 113 -7.01 -7.88 20.87
N PRO A 114 -7.26 -6.94 21.80
CA PRO A 114 -6.31 -5.85 22.10
C PRO A 114 -4.89 -6.33 22.42
N GLU A 115 -4.73 -7.57 22.89
CA GLU A 115 -3.45 -8.20 23.25
C GLU A 115 -2.52 -8.42 22.05
N TYR A 116 -3.06 -8.42 20.82
CA TYR A 116 -2.27 -8.53 19.60
C TYR A 116 -1.79 -7.17 19.06
N TYR A 117 -2.25 -6.04 19.60
CA TYR A 117 -1.85 -4.71 19.11
C TYR A 117 -0.40 -4.30 19.46
N PRO A 118 0.23 -4.74 20.57
CA PRO A 118 1.61 -4.39 20.87
C PRO A 118 2.65 -4.85 19.83
N VAL A 119 2.32 -5.85 18.99
CA VAL A 119 3.22 -6.29 17.91
C VAL A 119 3.17 -5.36 16.68
N LEU A 120 2.19 -4.45 16.63
CA LEU A 120 2.01 -3.46 15.56
C LEU A 120 2.57 -2.07 15.91
N GLU A 121 3.03 -1.88 17.15
CA GLU A 121 3.66 -0.65 17.67
C GLU A 121 5.20 -0.74 17.61
#